data_AF-A0A3S0BM03-F1
#
_entry.id   AF-A0A3S0BM03-F1
#
_cell.length_a   1.000
_cell.length_b   1.000
_cell.length_c   1.000
_cell.angle_alpha   90.00
_cell.angle_beta   90.00
_cell.angle_gamma   90.00
#
_symmetry.space_group_name_H-M   'P 1'
#
loop_
_entity.id
_entity.type
_entity.pdbx_description
1 polymer ?
#
loop_
_entity_poly.entity_id
_entity_poly.type
_entity_poly.pdbx_seq_one_letter_code
_entity_poly.pdbx_strand_id
1 'polypeptide(L)'
;MSELSQTPAGARRLPLARYLWQSYLRAAIIPLLVIELGFIGVYWVSSFITYERNAEALGAISREDLARTAQREADAIAEKLGAVGDLTRVFAAETARALRTPAPAAATDDDARHAYGADGVYYTTREGVSAGFYSGIVPVGPAERDKVRRTAAIDPLMQAIKAANPLVAQLYLNTHDSYNRIHPYFEVLTQYPAKMDIPSYNFYYEADAAHDPERRAVWTDAYVDPAGSGWMVSSIAPVYGGADGNFLEGVVGIDVTVDTIVRRVLNLQLPWQGYALLVGRDGTILALPPRGERDFGLKELTAHSYDEAIRADTFKPDDFNVHKRADLAVLGRALKAG
;
A
#
# COMPACT_ATOMS: atom_id res chain seq x y z
N MET A 1 -28.20 41.24 -113.26
CA MET A 1 -29.31 41.40 -112.29
C MET A 1 -28.95 40.62 -111.03
N SER A 2 -29.13 41.26 -109.85
CA SER A 2 -29.11 40.73 -108.47
C SER A 2 -27.80 40.12 -107.95
N GLU A 3 -26.98 40.83 -107.15
CA GLU A 3 -27.06 41.03 -105.68
C GLU A 3 -27.24 39.74 -104.86
N LEU A 4 -26.31 39.49 -103.93
CA LEU A 4 -26.60 39.52 -102.49
C LEU A 4 -25.32 39.40 -101.64
N SER A 5 -25.18 40.38 -100.74
CA SER A 5 -24.20 40.46 -99.66
C SER A 5 -24.49 39.42 -98.56
N GLN A 6 -23.44 38.91 -97.91
CA GLN A 6 -23.52 38.48 -96.51
C GLN A 6 -22.28 38.94 -95.74
N THR A 7 -22.49 39.92 -94.86
CA THR A 7 -21.58 40.34 -93.79
C THR A 7 -21.74 39.40 -92.60
N PRO A 8 -20.67 38.86 -91.98
CA PRO A 8 -20.82 38.13 -90.73
C PRO A 8 -20.95 39.08 -89.54
N ALA A 9 -21.80 38.65 -88.61
CA ALA A 9 -22.20 39.27 -87.37
C ALA A 9 -21.06 39.85 -86.51
N GLY A 10 -21.37 40.97 -85.85
CA GLY A 10 -20.46 41.73 -85.02
C GLY A 10 -19.86 40.94 -83.86
N ALA A 11 -18.53 40.95 -83.79
CA ALA A 11 -17.78 40.62 -82.59
C ALA A 11 -18.17 41.60 -81.47
N ARG A 12 -18.70 41.05 -80.38
CA ARG A 12 -19.09 41.77 -79.16
C ARG A 12 -17.86 42.52 -78.62
N ARG A 13 -17.75 43.83 -78.87
CA ARG A 13 -16.64 44.67 -78.39
C ARG A 13 -16.72 44.79 -76.88
N LEU A 14 -15.94 43.97 -76.17
CA LEU A 14 -15.78 44.07 -74.72
C LEU A 14 -14.96 45.35 -74.40
N PRO A 15 -15.32 46.10 -73.34
CA PRO A 15 -14.53 47.25 -72.90
C PRO A 15 -13.08 46.85 -72.66
N LEU A 16 -12.11 47.66 -73.10
CA LEU A 16 -10.67 47.38 -73.04
C LEU A 16 -10.20 47.00 -71.62
N ALA A 17 -10.78 47.64 -70.60
CA ALA A 17 -10.57 47.33 -69.19
C ALA A 17 -10.99 45.88 -68.83
N ARG A 18 -12.08 45.38 -69.41
CA ARG A 18 -12.61 44.03 -69.15
C ARG A 18 -11.75 42.94 -69.81
N TYR A 19 -11.18 43.23 -70.98
CA TYR A 19 -10.25 42.33 -71.67
C TYR A 19 -8.90 42.25 -70.96
N LEU A 20 -8.33 43.40 -70.58
CA LEU A 20 -7.09 43.47 -69.79
C LEU A 20 -7.27 42.77 -68.44
N TRP A 21 -8.40 42.98 -67.76
CA TRP A 21 -8.71 42.32 -66.49
C TRP A 21 -8.83 40.79 -66.65
N GLN A 22 -9.50 40.30 -67.69
CA GLN A 22 -9.58 38.86 -67.97
C GLN A 22 -8.22 38.24 -68.31
N SER A 23 -7.39 38.96 -69.07
CA SER A 23 -6.01 38.55 -69.39
C SER A 23 -5.15 38.49 -68.13
N TYR A 24 -5.21 39.52 -67.28
CA TYR A 24 -4.43 39.60 -66.04
C TYR A 24 -4.86 38.52 -65.03
N LEU A 25 -6.17 38.29 -64.89
CA LEU A 25 -6.72 37.19 -64.09
C LEU A 25 -6.17 35.84 -64.54
N ARG A 26 -6.21 35.56 -65.85
CA ARG A 26 -5.77 34.26 -66.39
C ARG A 26 -4.25 34.05 -66.36
N ALA A 27 -3.47 35.09 -66.64
CA ALA A 27 -2.02 34.97 -66.81
C ALA A 27 -1.22 35.18 -65.51
N ALA A 28 -1.76 35.92 -64.53
CA ALA A 28 -1.05 36.25 -63.29
C ALA A 28 -1.77 35.76 -62.04
N ILE A 29 -3.05 36.10 -61.85
CA ILE A 29 -3.75 35.83 -60.59
C ILE A 29 -4.08 34.35 -60.41
N ILE A 30 -4.60 33.66 -61.43
CA ILE A 30 -4.94 32.24 -61.33
C ILE A 30 -3.71 31.37 -61.05
N PRO A 31 -2.58 31.49 -61.79
CA PRO A 31 -1.38 30.72 -61.50
C PRO A 31 -0.81 30.99 -60.10
N LEU A 32 -0.79 32.26 -59.68
CA LEU A 32 -0.34 32.64 -58.34
C LEU A 32 -1.21 32.00 -57.25
N LEU A 33 -2.54 32.07 -57.39
CA LEU A 33 -3.47 31.45 -56.46
C LEU A 33 -3.31 29.92 -56.40
N VAL A 34 -3.08 29.25 -57.53
CA VAL A 34 -2.86 27.80 -57.57
C VAL A 34 -1.58 27.42 -56.80
N ILE A 35 -0.50 28.18 -56.97
CA ILE A 35 0.76 27.97 -56.26
C ILE A 35 0.57 28.18 -54.76
N GLU A 36 -0.04 29.29 -54.36
CA GLU A 36 -0.30 29.61 -52.95
C GLU A 36 -1.22 28.57 -52.28
N LEU A 37 -2.32 28.19 -52.93
CA LEU A 37 -3.20 27.13 -52.42
C LEU A 37 -2.48 25.78 -52.36
N GLY A 38 -1.57 25.51 -53.30
CA GLY A 38 -0.70 24.33 -53.26
C GLY A 38 0.22 24.33 -52.04
N PHE A 39 0.89 25.45 -51.75
CA PHE A 39 1.73 25.59 -50.56
C PHE A 39 0.93 25.44 -49.27
N ILE A 40 -0.27 26.04 -49.19
CA ILE A 40 -1.17 25.88 -48.04
C ILE A 40 -1.57 24.40 -47.88
N GLY A 41 -1.91 23.71 -48.97
CA GLY A 41 -2.26 22.29 -48.94
C GLY A 41 -1.10 21.41 -48.46
N VAL A 42 0.11 21.62 -48.99
CA VAL A 42 1.32 20.89 -48.56
C VAL A 42 1.64 21.18 -47.10
N TYR A 43 1.58 22.44 -46.67
CA TYR A 43 1.77 22.83 -45.27
C TYR A 43 0.75 22.13 -44.37
N TRP A 44 -0.53 22.11 -44.77
CA TRP A 44 -1.60 21.52 -43.96
C TRP A 44 -1.45 20.00 -43.83
N VAL A 45 -1.15 19.30 -44.93
CA VAL A 45 -0.87 17.85 -44.91
C VAL A 45 0.37 17.53 -44.08
N SER A 46 1.46 18.29 -44.27
CA SER A 46 2.69 18.12 -43.49
C SER A 46 2.46 18.35 -42.01
N SER A 47 1.72 19.41 -41.66
CA SER A 47 1.35 19.75 -40.29
C SER A 47 0.48 18.66 -39.66
N PHE A 48 -0.52 18.16 -40.39
CA PHE A 48 -1.39 17.08 -39.94
C PHE A 48 -0.61 15.79 -39.65
N ILE A 49 0.23 15.34 -40.58
CA ILE A 49 1.06 14.14 -40.41
C ILE A 49 2.03 14.32 -39.24
N THR A 50 2.64 15.50 -39.12
CA THR A 50 3.58 15.81 -38.02
C THR A 50 2.85 15.81 -36.68
N TYR A 51 1.66 16.38 -36.62
CA TYR A 51 0.85 16.42 -35.41
C TYR A 51 0.44 15.01 -34.96
N GLU A 52 -0.10 14.17 -35.86
CA GLU A 52 -0.48 12.79 -35.52
C GLU A 52 0.72 11.98 -35.01
N ARG A 53 1.86 12.02 -35.73
CA ARG A 53 3.06 11.30 -35.31
C ARG A 53 3.62 11.80 -33.98
N ASN A 54 3.61 13.11 -33.76
CA ASN A 54 4.04 13.68 -32.48
C ASN A 54 3.10 13.27 -31.35
N ALA A 55 1.78 13.30 -31.58
CA ALA A 55 0.79 12.91 -30.60
C ALA A 55 0.90 11.42 -30.23
N GLU A 56 1.08 10.55 -31.22
CA GLU A 56 1.32 9.11 -31.01
C GLU A 56 2.63 8.87 -30.24
N ALA A 57 3.72 9.52 -30.67
CA ALA A 57 5.03 9.37 -30.01
C ALA A 57 5.00 9.89 -28.57
N LEU A 58 4.42 11.06 -28.32
CA LEU A 58 4.21 11.61 -26.99
C LEU A 58 3.33 10.68 -26.13
N GLY A 59 2.28 10.11 -26.72
CA GLY A 59 1.41 9.14 -26.06
C GLY A 59 2.15 7.87 -25.66
N ALA A 60 2.99 7.32 -26.54
CA ALA A 60 3.80 6.14 -26.26
C ALA A 60 4.84 6.41 -25.16
N ILE A 61 5.59 7.52 -25.28
CA ILE A 61 6.58 7.94 -24.28
C ILE A 61 5.93 8.12 -22.91
N SER A 62 4.78 8.81 -22.84
CA SER A 62 4.08 9.04 -21.57
C SER A 62 3.62 7.74 -20.91
N ARG A 63 3.12 6.77 -21.69
CA ARG A 63 2.70 5.46 -21.13
C ARG A 63 3.89 4.66 -20.62
N GLU A 64 4.99 4.65 -21.36
CA GLU A 64 6.21 3.94 -20.96
C GLU A 64 6.85 4.59 -19.72
N ASP A 65 6.86 5.91 -19.65
CA ASP A 65 7.36 6.66 -18.49
C ASP A 65 6.47 6.45 -17.25
N LEU A 66 5.14 6.43 -17.42
CA LEU A 66 4.21 6.08 -16.36
C LEU A 66 4.44 4.67 -15.83
N ALA A 67 4.56 3.68 -16.72
CA ALA A 67 4.79 2.29 -16.31
C ALA A 67 6.13 2.12 -15.57
N ARG A 68 7.19 2.74 -16.08
CA ARG A 68 8.51 2.71 -15.43
C ARG A 68 8.51 3.41 -14.07
N THR A 69 7.84 4.56 -13.97
CA THR A 69 7.71 5.28 -12.70
C THR A 69 6.90 4.46 -11.71
N ALA A 70 5.74 3.91 -12.11
CA ALA A 70 4.92 3.05 -11.27
C ALA A 70 5.71 1.83 -10.75
N GLN A 71 6.47 1.16 -11.61
CA GLN A 71 7.30 0.02 -11.20
C GLN A 71 8.39 0.43 -10.22
N ARG A 72 9.14 1.50 -10.51
CA ARG A 72 10.21 1.98 -9.62
C ARG A 72 9.70 2.32 -8.23
N GLU A 73 8.54 2.97 -8.16
CA GLU A 73 7.92 3.39 -6.91
C GLU A 73 7.34 2.18 -6.15
N ALA A 74 6.79 1.19 -6.87
CA ALA A 74 6.38 -0.08 -6.29
C ALA A 74 7.57 -0.86 -5.71
N ASP A 75 8.71 -0.91 -6.43
CA ASP A 75 9.93 -1.55 -5.96
C ASP A 75 10.48 -0.87 -4.70
N ALA A 76 10.45 0.46 -4.63
CA ALA A 76 10.87 1.23 -3.46
C ALA A 76 9.95 0.98 -2.24
N ILE A 77 8.64 0.81 -2.47
CA ILE A 77 7.70 0.41 -1.41
C ILE A 77 7.99 -1.03 -0.97
N ALA A 78 8.18 -1.95 -1.92
CA ALA A 78 8.46 -3.35 -1.65
C ALA A 78 9.77 -3.53 -0.87
N GLU A 79 10.81 -2.75 -1.15
CA GLU A 79 12.07 -2.76 -0.40
C GLU A 79 11.86 -2.33 1.07
N LYS A 80 11.07 -1.26 1.31
CA LYS A 80 10.75 -0.79 2.67
C LYS A 80 9.97 -1.84 3.47
N LEU A 81 8.96 -2.46 2.85
CA LEU A 81 8.15 -3.50 3.51
C LEU A 81 8.96 -4.80 3.67
N GLY A 82 9.80 -5.15 2.69
CA GLY A 82 10.73 -6.28 2.75
C GLY A 82 11.70 -6.14 3.92
N ALA A 83 12.24 -4.95 4.16
CA ALA A 83 13.12 -4.69 5.31
C ALA A 83 12.42 -4.93 6.66
N VAL A 84 11.11 -4.60 6.78
CA VAL A 84 10.32 -4.93 7.98
C VAL A 84 10.14 -6.44 8.12
N GLY A 85 9.88 -7.15 7.01
CA GLY A 85 9.86 -8.61 6.97
C GLY A 85 11.17 -9.24 7.45
N ASP A 86 12.30 -8.72 7.00
CA ASP A 86 13.63 -9.17 7.40
C ASP A 86 13.90 -8.95 8.89
N LEU A 87 13.54 -7.78 9.41
CA LEU A 87 13.62 -7.49 10.85
C LEU A 87 12.73 -8.42 11.66
N THR A 88 11.55 -8.77 11.15
CA THR A 88 10.64 -9.73 11.80
C THR A 88 11.26 -11.13 11.88
N ARG A 89 11.95 -11.58 10.83
CA ARG A 89 12.68 -12.87 10.85
C ARG A 89 13.81 -12.88 11.87
N VAL A 90 14.58 -11.78 11.94
CA VAL A 90 15.63 -11.63 12.97
C VAL A 90 15.01 -11.66 14.36
N PHE A 91 13.90 -10.94 14.56
CA PHE A 91 13.18 -10.92 15.82
C PHE A 91 12.66 -12.30 16.23
N ALA A 92 12.11 -13.08 15.29
CA ALA A 92 11.66 -14.44 15.54
C ALA A 92 12.81 -15.36 15.95
N ALA A 93 13.95 -15.27 15.25
CA ALA A 93 15.14 -16.07 15.54
C ALA A 93 15.72 -15.77 16.93
N GLU A 94 15.82 -14.50 17.30
CA GLU A 94 16.30 -14.10 18.62
C GLU A 94 15.29 -14.43 19.73
N THR A 95 14.00 -14.39 19.43
CA THR A 95 12.97 -14.86 20.36
C THR A 95 13.03 -16.36 20.59
N ALA A 96 13.23 -17.15 19.55
CA ALA A 96 13.46 -18.60 19.67
C ALA A 96 14.74 -18.90 20.47
N ARG A 97 15.78 -18.08 20.33
CA ARG A 97 17.00 -18.17 21.14
C ARG A 97 16.70 -17.87 22.60
N ALA A 98 16.04 -16.74 22.89
CA ALA A 98 15.68 -16.31 24.25
C ALA A 98 14.86 -17.39 24.98
N LEU A 99 13.89 -17.99 24.29
CA LEU A 99 13.08 -19.09 24.82
C LEU A 99 13.88 -20.37 25.09
N ARG A 100 15.09 -20.57 24.56
CA ARG A 100 15.91 -21.77 24.85
C ARG A 100 17.05 -21.51 25.83
N THR A 101 17.35 -20.26 26.10
CA THR A 101 18.42 -19.86 27.02
C THR A 101 17.87 -19.57 28.41
N PRO A 102 18.64 -19.82 29.49
CA PRO A 102 18.27 -19.35 30.82
C PRO A 102 18.02 -17.84 30.84
N ALA A 103 17.11 -17.40 31.72
CA ALA A 103 16.78 -15.98 31.84
C ALA A 103 18.01 -15.12 32.14
N PRO A 104 18.12 -13.93 31.52
CA PRO A 104 19.23 -13.01 31.79
C PRO A 104 19.16 -12.48 33.22
N ALA A 105 20.29 -12.09 33.80
CA ALA A 105 20.33 -11.48 35.13
C ALA A 105 19.47 -10.20 35.24
N ALA A 106 19.30 -9.48 34.11
CA ALA A 106 18.45 -8.31 33.99
C ALA A 106 16.94 -8.61 34.11
N ALA A 107 16.51 -9.89 34.02
CA ALA A 107 15.12 -10.29 34.21
C ALA A 107 14.62 -10.06 35.66
N THR A 108 15.51 -9.77 36.61
CA THR A 108 15.15 -9.50 38.01
C THR A 108 14.27 -8.26 38.19
N ASP A 109 14.46 -7.20 37.39
CA ASP A 109 13.54 -6.06 37.40
C ASP A 109 12.20 -6.42 36.74
N ASP A 110 12.22 -7.20 35.66
CA ASP A 110 11.01 -7.67 34.98
C ASP A 110 10.12 -8.48 35.94
N ASP A 111 10.70 -9.39 36.73
CA ASP A 111 10.00 -10.13 37.79
C ASP A 111 9.34 -9.20 38.82
N ALA A 112 10.07 -8.18 39.27
CA ALA A 112 9.57 -7.22 40.26
C ALA A 112 8.44 -6.33 39.70
N ARG A 113 8.29 -6.24 38.38
CA ARG A 113 7.18 -5.53 37.73
C ARG A 113 5.95 -6.41 37.56
N HIS A 114 6.06 -7.74 37.58
CA HIS A 114 4.92 -8.60 37.33
C HIS A 114 4.16 -8.98 38.61
N ALA A 115 2.82 -8.95 38.54
CA ALA A 115 1.96 -9.42 39.62
C ALA A 115 0.73 -10.17 39.07
N TYR A 116 0.07 -10.92 39.95
CA TYR A 116 -1.23 -11.51 39.65
C TYR A 116 -2.34 -10.46 39.78
N GLY A 117 -3.19 -10.39 38.77
CA GLY A 117 -4.45 -9.65 38.78
C GLY A 117 -5.65 -10.56 39.05
N ALA A 118 -6.85 -10.03 38.77
CA ALA A 118 -8.08 -10.82 38.79
C ALA A 118 -8.03 -11.96 37.74
N ASP A 119 -8.85 -12.99 37.96
CA ASP A 119 -9.06 -14.10 37.00
C ASP A 119 -7.79 -14.84 36.55
N GLY A 120 -6.73 -14.79 37.35
CA GLY A 120 -5.46 -15.47 37.07
C GLY A 120 -4.58 -14.78 36.02
N VAL A 121 -4.89 -13.54 35.67
CA VAL A 121 -4.04 -12.69 34.84
C VAL A 121 -2.69 -12.47 35.53
N TYR A 122 -1.59 -12.52 34.79
CA TYR A 122 -0.25 -12.20 35.30
C TYR A 122 0.40 -11.17 34.40
N TYR A 123 0.68 -9.97 34.93
CA TYR A 123 0.95 -8.80 34.10
C TYR A 123 1.93 -7.82 34.74
N THR A 124 2.55 -6.96 33.94
CA THR A 124 3.38 -5.85 34.41
C THR A 124 2.54 -4.74 35.05
N THR A 125 2.87 -4.34 36.28
CA THR A 125 2.14 -3.38 37.13
C THR A 125 2.70 -1.95 37.10
N ARG A 126 3.87 -1.75 36.49
CA ARG A 126 4.53 -0.45 36.36
C ARG A 126 5.31 -0.39 35.06
N GLU A 127 5.50 0.84 34.58
CA GLU A 127 6.22 1.14 33.34
C GLU A 127 7.60 0.49 33.26
N GLY A 128 8.02 0.22 32.03
CA GLY A 128 9.36 -0.26 31.70
C GLY A 128 9.55 -0.31 30.19
N VAL A 129 10.48 -1.15 29.72
CA VAL A 129 10.74 -1.29 28.28
C VAL A 129 9.53 -1.86 27.55
N SER A 130 9.07 -3.00 28.02
CA SER A 130 7.94 -3.74 27.45
C SER A 130 6.90 -3.99 28.52
N ALA A 131 5.65 -4.10 28.09
CA ALA A 131 4.58 -4.65 28.90
C ALA A 131 4.51 -6.17 28.72
N GLY A 132 4.10 -6.86 29.78
CA GLY A 132 3.89 -8.30 29.79
C GLY A 132 2.49 -8.62 30.27
N PHE A 133 1.83 -9.56 29.61
CA PHE A 133 0.46 -9.95 29.91
C PHE A 133 0.23 -11.43 29.59
N TYR A 134 0.04 -12.25 30.62
CA TYR A 134 -0.62 -13.54 30.48
C TYR A 134 -2.10 -13.36 30.75
N SER A 135 -2.94 -13.80 29.82
CA SER A 135 -4.40 -13.66 29.95
C SER A 135 -5.01 -14.49 31.08
N GLY A 136 -4.29 -15.50 31.57
CA GLY A 136 -4.76 -16.44 32.57
C GLY A 136 -5.71 -17.51 32.01
N ILE A 137 -5.92 -17.58 30.68
CA ILE A 137 -6.69 -18.68 30.06
C ILE A 137 -6.04 -20.04 30.35
N VAL A 138 -4.70 -20.08 30.30
CA VAL A 138 -3.87 -21.13 30.87
C VAL A 138 -3.42 -20.69 32.27
N PRO A 139 -3.51 -21.56 33.30
CA PRO A 139 -3.02 -21.23 34.63
C PRO A 139 -1.53 -20.87 34.63
N VAL A 140 -1.18 -19.69 35.15
CA VAL A 140 0.21 -19.22 35.20
C VAL A 140 0.92 -19.85 36.41
N GLY A 141 1.88 -20.73 36.13
CA GLY A 141 2.68 -21.45 37.12
C GLY A 141 4.17 -21.09 37.07
N PRO A 142 5.04 -21.93 37.65
CA PRO A 142 6.49 -21.74 37.58
C PRO A 142 7.06 -21.74 36.16
N ALA A 143 6.52 -22.56 35.25
CA ALA A 143 7.00 -22.67 33.87
C ALA A 143 6.65 -21.43 33.04
N GLU A 144 5.42 -20.93 33.19
CA GLU A 144 4.90 -19.74 32.50
C GLU A 144 5.65 -18.49 32.96
N ARG A 145 5.89 -18.35 34.27
CA ARG A 145 6.73 -17.26 34.82
C ARG A 145 8.18 -17.38 34.37
N ASP A 146 8.71 -18.59 34.24
CA ASP A 146 10.05 -18.77 33.68
C ASP A 146 10.13 -18.32 32.22
N LYS A 147 9.07 -18.56 31.43
CA LYS A 147 8.95 -18.03 30.06
C LYS A 147 8.98 -16.51 30.05
N VAL A 148 8.22 -15.83 30.92
CA VAL A 148 8.27 -14.37 31.08
C VAL A 148 9.71 -13.90 31.25
N ARG A 149 10.42 -14.48 32.22
CA ARG A 149 11.82 -14.12 32.52
C ARG A 149 12.76 -14.32 31.33
N ARG A 150 12.65 -15.46 30.64
CA ARG A 150 13.45 -15.74 29.44
C ARG A 150 13.21 -14.71 28.34
N THR A 151 11.95 -14.33 28.12
CA THR A 151 11.59 -13.35 27.10
C THR A 151 11.99 -11.92 27.45
N ALA A 152 12.38 -11.60 28.69
CA ALA A 152 13.01 -10.31 28.98
C ALA A 152 14.31 -10.08 28.17
N ALA A 153 14.95 -11.14 27.69
CA ALA A 153 16.14 -11.04 26.83
C ALA A 153 15.88 -10.36 25.46
N ILE A 154 14.64 -10.32 24.98
CA ILE A 154 14.31 -9.69 23.68
C ILE A 154 13.99 -8.19 23.79
N ASP A 155 13.88 -7.62 24.99
CA ASP A 155 13.57 -6.20 25.20
C ASP A 155 14.54 -5.24 24.51
N PRO A 156 15.88 -5.39 24.66
CA PRO A 156 16.82 -4.50 23.99
C PRO A 156 16.71 -4.56 22.46
N LEU A 157 16.40 -5.74 21.91
CA LEU A 157 16.20 -5.90 20.47
C LEU A 157 14.94 -5.17 20.02
N MET A 158 13.82 -5.30 20.74
CA MET A 158 12.58 -4.58 20.42
C MET A 158 12.79 -3.06 20.44
N GLN A 159 13.49 -2.54 21.45
CA GLN A 159 13.87 -1.13 21.52
C GLN A 159 14.73 -0.70 20.34
N ALA A 160 15.75 -1.49 20.00
CA ALA A 160 16.66 -1.18 18.91
C ALA A 160 15.94 -1.16 17.55
N ILE A 161 15.06 -2.13 17.28
CA ILE A 161 14.28 -2.18 16.04
C ILE A 161 13.35 -0.96 15.95
N LYS A 162 12.60 -0.67 17.02
CA LYS A 162 11.69 0.48 17.05
C LYS A 162 12.43 1.80 16.87
N ALA A 163 13.57 1.97 17.53
CA ALA A 163 14.39 3.18 17.43
C ALA A 163 15.02 3.36 16.03
N ALA A 164 15.41 2.25 15.38
CA ALA A 164 16.04 2.27 14.07
C ALA A 164 15.05 2.48 12.92
N ASN A 165 13.78 2.08 13.08
CA ASN A 165 12.79 2.09 12.00
C ASN A 165 11.53 2.89 12.36
N PRO A 166 11.38 4.12 11.85
CA PRO A 166 10.20 4.96 12.07
C PRO A 166 8.88 4.42 11.51
N LEU A 167 8.91 3.34 10.72
CA LEU A 167 7.69 2.64 10.30
C LEU A 167 7.08 1.81 11.43
N VAL A 168 7.89 1.41 12.42
CA VAL A 168 7.49 0.47 13.46
C VAL A 168 6.71 1.17 14.57
N ALA A 169 5.42 0.84 14.63
CA ALA A 169 4.53 1.30 15.68
C ALA A 169 4.76 0.50 16.97
N GLN A 170 4.75 -0.83 16.87
CA GLN A 170 4.91 -1.73 18.01
C GLN A 170 5.61 -3.02 17.59
N LEU A 171 6.16 -3.74 18.57
CA LEU A 171 6.65 -5.11 18.40
C LEU A 171 6.06 -5.98 19.50
N TYR A 172 5.66 -7.21 19.17
CA TYR A 172 5.16 -8.15 20.17
C TYR A 172 5.66 -9.58 19.97
N LEU A 173 5.59 -10.34 21.06
CA LEU A 173 5.58 -11.79 21.10
C LEU A 173 4.24 -12.24 21.66
N ASN A 174 3.54 -13.10 20.92
CA ASN A 174 2.35 -13.82 21.35
C ASN A 174 2.65 -15.32 21.43
N THR A 175 2.38 -15.98 22.55
CA THR A 175 2.64 -17.43 22.70
C THR A 175 1.36 -18.26 22.60
N HIS A 176 1.53 -19.56 22.36
CA HIS A 176 0.41 -20.52 22.25
C HIS A 176 -0.46 -20.59 23.53
N ASP A 177 0.09 -20.26 24.69
CA ASP A 177 -0.57 -20.23 25.99
C ASP A 177 -1.06 -18.82 26.40
N SER A 178 -1.23 -17.93 25.42
CA SER A 178 -1.75 -16.56 25.57
C SER A 178 -0.93 -15.67 26.52
N TYR A 179 0.39 -15.74 26.39
CA TYR A 179 1.28 -14.67 26.81
C TYR A 179 1.44 -13.65 25.69
N ASN A 180 1.37 -12.37 26.02
CA ASN A 180 1.79 -11.26 25.20
C ASN A 180 2.96 -10.53 25.90
N ARG A 181 4.02 -10.24 25.16
CA ARG A 181 5.05 -9.27 25.52
C ARG A 181 5.14 -8.23 24.42
N ILE A 182 5.01 -6.96 24.75
CA ILE A 182 4.84 -5.90 23.75
C ILE A 182 5.63 -4.63 24.08
N HIS A 183 6.21 -4.02 23.04
CA HIS A 183 6.99 -2.80 23.10
C HIS A 183 6.45 -1.75 22.11
N PRO A 184 6.24 -0.49 22.51
CA PRO A 184 6.52 0.11 23.82
C PRO A 184 5.53 -0.35 24.90
N TYR A 185 5.91 -0.15 26.17
CA TYR A 185 5.04 -0.40 27.31
C TYR A 185 3.71 0.38 27.21
N PHE A 186 2.63 -0.27 27.61
CA PHE A 186 1.35 0.36 27.92
C PHE A 186 0.64 -0.41 29.05
N GLU A 187 -0.40 0.19 29.62
CA GLU A 187 -1.21 -0.41 30.69
C GLU A 187 -2.12 -1.53 30.14
N VAL A 188 -1.61 -2.77 30.11
CA VAL A 188 -2.28 -3.92 29.47
C VAL A 188 -3.70 -4.20 29.95
N LEU A 189 -4.00 -3.99 31.24
CA LEU A 189 -5.36 -4.23 31.77
C LEU A 189 -6.41 -3.23 31.29
N THR A 190 -6.00 -2.11 30.69
CA THR A 190 -6.93 -1.14 30.10
C THR A 190 -7.49 -1.61 28.76
N GLN A 191 -6.82 -2.57 28.11
CA GLN A 191 -7.14 -2.97 26.73
C GLN A 191 -7.31 -4.48 26.57
N TYR A 192 -6.54 -5.30 27.29
CA TYR A 192 -6.57 -6.74 27.17
C TYR A 192 -7.50 -7.37 28.21
N PRO A 193 -8.56 -8.10 27.79
CA PRO A 193 -9.45 -8.76 28.71
C PRO A 193 -8.79 -9.99 29.34
N ALA A 194 -9.16 -10.31 30.58
CA ALA A 194 -8.83 -11.59 31.16
C ALA A 194 -9.36 -12.74 30.30
N LYS A 195 -8.65 -13.88 30.30
CA LYS A 195 -8.97 -15.08 29.51
C LYS A 195 -8.98 -14.86 27.99
N MET A 196 -8.41 -13.77 27.48
CA MET A 196 -8.17 -13.59 26.03
C MET A 196 -7.45 -14.80 25.45
N ASP A 197 -8.01 -15.36 24.37
CA ASP A 197 -7.43 -16.45 23.59
C ASP A 197 -6.62 -15.87 22.43
N ILE A 198 -5.38 -15.50 22.70
CA ILE A 198 -4.51 -14.79 21.74
C ILE A 198 -4.30 -15.62 20.45
N PRO A 199 -4.12 -16.95 20.49
CA PRO A 199 -4.02 -17.76 19.27
C PRO A 199 -5.22 -17.69 18.31
N SER A 200 -6.40 -17.26 18.77
CA SER A 200 -7.59 -17.14 17.92
C SER A 200 -7.59 -15.91 16.99
N TYR A 201 -6.63 -15.00 17.12
CA TYR A 201 -6.55 -13.77 16.33
C TYR A 201 -5.60 -13.91 15.12
N ASN A 202 -5.86 -13.13 14.07
CA ASN A 202 -5.14 -13.20 12.79
C ASN A 202 -3.64 -12.89 12.89
N PHE A 203 -3.28 -11.99 13.80
CA PHE A 203 -1.91 -11.68 14.16
C PHE A 203 -1.17 -12.83 14.88
N TYR A 204 -1.82 -13.98 15.06
CA TYR A 204 -1.21 -15.24 15.47
C TYR A 204 -1.44 -16.34 14.43
N TYR A 205 -2.70 -16.69 14.13
CA TYR A 205 -2.98 -17.90 13.33
C TYR A 205 -2.46 -17.81 11.89
N GLU A 206 -2.33 -16.62 11.30
CA GLU A 206 -1.81 -16.49 9.94
C GLU A 206 -0.36 -16.97 9.78
N ALA A 207 0.41 -17.03 10.88
CA ALA A 207 1.78 -17.56 10.90
C ALA A 207 1.86 -19.03 11.37
N ASP A 208 0.74 -19.68 11.68
CA ASP A 208 0.74 -21.09 12.10
C ASP A 208 1.07 -22.03 10.93
N ALA A 209 1.30 -23.31 11.24
CA ALA A 209 1.64 -24.30 10.23
C ALA A 209 0.51 -24.61 9.22
N ALA A 210 -0.75 -24.30 9.55
CA ALA A 210 -1.89 -24.53 8.68
C ALA A 210 -2.02 -23.42 7.63
N HIS A 211 -1.69 -22.18 7.99
CA HIS A 211 -1.77 -21.01 7.12
C HIS A 211 -0.45 -20.69 6.42
N ASP A 212 0.69 -20.90 7.09
CA ASP A 212 2.03 -20.73 6.55
C ASP A 212 2.93 -21.97 6.77
N PRO A 213 2.74 -23.03 5.97
CA PRO A 213 3.51 -24.26 6.07
C PRO A 213 5.01 -24.06 5.79
N GLU A 214 5.38 -22.96 5.12
CA GLU A 214 6.77 -22.63 4.80
C GLU A 214 7.48 -21.88 5.94
N ARG A 215 6.76 -21.53 7.02
CA ARG A 215 7.30 -20.88 8.24
C ARG A 215 8.08 -19.59 7.92
N ARG A 216 7.57 -18.81 6.98
CA ARG A 216 8.13 -17.52 6.54
C ARG A 216 7.61 -16.37 7.41
N ALA A 217 8.20 -15.20 7.20
CA ALA A 217 7.53 -13.98 7.63
C ALA A 217 6.39 -13.69 6.64
N VAL A 218 5.21 -13.38 7.16
CA VAL A 218 4.01 -13.08 6.38
C VAL A 218 3.40 -11.77 6.86
N TRP A 219 2.76 -11.04 5.94
CA TRP A 219 2.00 -9.84 6.28
C TRP A 219 0.54 -10.23 6.52
N THR A 220 -0.01 -9.76 7.64
CA THR A 220 -1.44 -9.93 7.94
C THR A 220 -2.30 -9.09 7.04
N ASP A 221 -3.58 -9.43 6.96
CA ASP A 221 -4.59 -8.48 6.50
C ASP A 221 -4.71 -7.29 7.48
N ALA A 222 -5.33 -6.19 7.03
CA ALA A 222 -5.53 -5.02 7.89
C ALA A 222 -6.52 -5.34 9.01
N TYR A 223 -6.13 -5.08 10.24
CA TYR A 223 -6.95 -5.30 11.42
C TYR A 223 -6.91 -4.08 12.36
N VAL A 224 -7.86 -4.06 13.28
CA VAL A 224 -7.94 -3.06 14.35
C VAL A 224 -7.09 -3.51 15.52
N ASP A 225 -6.07 -2.72 15.88
CA ASP A 225 -5.18 -3.00 16.99
C ASP A 225 -5.92 -3.05 18.33
N PRO A 226 -5.93 -4.19 19.04
CA PRO A 226 -6.50 -4.24 20.38
C PRO A 226 -5.77 -3.35 21.38
N ALA A 227 -4.52 -2.94 21.11
CA ALA A 227 -3.72 -2.02 21.92
C ALA A 227 -3.92 -0.53 21.58
N GLY A 228 -4.91 -0.18 20.75
CA GLY A 228 -5.38 1.20 20.63
C GLY A 228 -4.67 2.05 19.58
N SER A 229 -3.80 1.48 18.75
CA SER A 229 -3.05 2.24 17.74
C SER A 229 -3.82 2.50 16.44
N GLY A 230 -5.07 2.07 16.34
CA GLY A 230 -5.89 2.19 15.14
C GLY A 230 -5.73 1.02 14.19
N TRP A 231 -6.00 1.26 12.91
CA TRP A 231 -5.82 0.26 11.86
C TRP A 231 -4.34 0.03 11.56
N MET A 232 -3.97 -1.23 11.45
CA MET A 232 -2.61 -1.65 11.19
C MET A 232 -2.53 -2.93 10.36
N VAL A 233 -1.33 -3.18 9.88
CA VAL A 233 -0.91 -4.47 9.34
C VAL A 233 0.36 -4.87 10.07
N SER A 234 0.57 -6.17 10.19
CA SER A 234 1.72 -6.70 10.90
C SER A 234 2.52 -7.59 10.00
N SER A 235 3.83 -7.41 10.03
CA SER A 235 4.74 -8.46 9.57
C SER A 235 4.94 -9.42 10.73
N ILE A 236 4.46 -10.65 10.58
CA ILE A 236 4.50 -11.69 11.61
C ILE A 236 5.39 -12.85 11.18
N ALA A 237 6.01 -13.52 12.14
CA ALA A 237 6.80 -14.72 11.88
C ALA A 237 6.67 -15.74 13.02
N PRO A 238 6.61 -17.04 12.70
CA PRO A 238 6.47 -18.06 13.71
C PRO A 238 7.77 -18.29 14.48
N VAL A 239 7.63 -18.54 15.78
CA VAL A 239 8.72 -18.87 16.70
C VAL A 239 8.59 -20.35 17.07
N TYR A 240 9.41 -21.17 16.42
CA TYR A 240 9.47 -22.60 16.71
C TYR A 240 10.50 -22.92 17.81
N GLY A 241 10.09 -23.74 18.77
CA GLY A 241 10.88 -24.24 19.89
C GLY A 241 10.58 -25.70 20.21
N GLY A 242 10.68 -26.08 21.49
CA GLY A 242 10.64 -27.48 21.93
C GLY A 242 11.97 -28.23 21.73
N ALA A 243 12.04 -29.47 22.25
CA ALA A 243 13.25 -30.31 22.22
C ALA A 243 13.66 -30.70 20.79
N ASP A 244 12.68 -30.76 19.90
CA ASP A 244 12.72 -31.23 18.52
C ASP A 244 12.52 -30.09 17.51
N GLY A 245 12.38 -28.84 17.98
CA GLY A 245 12.33 -27.64 17.14
C GLY A 245 11.08 -27.51 16.26
N ASN A 246 10.06 -28.33 16.52
CA ASN A 246 8.83 -28.42 15.71
C ASN A 246 7.57 -27.93 16.43
N PHE A 247 7.70 -27.47 17.66
CA PHE A 247 6.59 -26.89 18.40
C PHE A 247 6.51 -25.38 18.15
N LEU A 248 5.34 -24.87 17.74
CA LEU A 248 5.11 -23.43 17.61
C LEU A 248 4.95 -22.85 19.02
N GLU A 249 6.04 -22.33 19.58
CA GLU A 249 6.03 -21.70 20.91
C GLU A 249 5.21 -20.41 20.91
N GLY A 250 5.27 -19.67 19.81
CA GLY A 250 4.58 -18.41 19.63
C GLY A 250 4.78 -17.80 18.24
N VAL A 251 4.31 -16.57 18.08
CA VAL A 251 4.41 -15.75 16.89
C VAL A 251 4.90 -14.37 17.34
N VAL A 252 5.90 -13.84 16.66
CA VAL A 252 6.29 -12.44 16.82
C VAL A 252 5.66 -11.59 15.74
N GLY A 253 5.44 -10.32 16.03
CA GLY A 253 4.96 -9.36 15.05
C GLY A 253 5.62 -7.99 15.18
N ILE A 254 5.69 -7.30 14.04
CA ILE A 254 6.06 -5.89 13.92
C ILE A 254 4.90 -5.15 13.29
N ASP A 255 4.32 -4.22 14.05
CA ASP A 255 3.13 -3.49 13.65
C ASP A 255 3.49 -2.21 12.92
N VAL A 256 2.78 -1.97 11.81
CA VAL A 256 2.85 -0.74 11.03
C VAL A 256 1.44 -0.19 10.90
N THR A 257 1.20 1.01 11.43
CA THR A 257 -0.12 1.64 11.31
C THR A 257 -0.40 2.06 9.87
N VAL A 258 -1.67 1.98 9.46
CA VAL A 258 -2.14 2.45 8.15
C VAL A 258 -1.75 3.91 7.93
N ASP A 259 -1.91 4.74 8.96
CA ASP A 259 -1.52 6.14 8.93
C ASP A 259 0.00 6.33 8.71
N THR A 260 0.85 5.47 9.29
CA THR A 260 2.30 5.49 9.04
C THR A 260 2.63 5.09 7.61
N ILE A 261 1.92 4.11 7.06
CA ILE A 261 2.04 3.71 5.65
C ILE A 261 1.68 4.89 4.74
N VAL A 262 0.54 5.54 4.97
CA VAL A 262 0.12 6.71 4.17
C VAL A 262 1.17 7.82 4.23
N ARG A 263 1.70 8.15 5.41
CA ARG A 263 2.62 9.28 5.59
C ARG A 263 4.06 9.01 5.15
N ARG A 264 4.54 7.77 5.25
CA ARG A 264 5.97 7.43 5.05
C ARG A 264 6.24 6.52 3.87
N VAL A 265 5.26 5.72 3.46
CA VAL A 265 5.38 4.77 2.34
C VAL A 265 4.71 5.34 1.10
N LEU A 266 3.48 5.85 1.21
CA LEU A 266 2.69 6.34 0.07
C LEU A 266 2.88 7.84 -0.22
N ASN A 267 3.65 8.55 0.59
CA ASN A 267 3.96 9.97 0.38
C ASN A 267 5.05 10.14 -0.71
N LEU A 268 4.68 9.79 -1.94
CA LEU A 268 5.53 9.81 -3.12
C LEU A 268 5.15 10.97 -4.02
N GLN A 269 6.14 11.63 -4.62
CA GLN A 269 5.92 12.68 -5.60
C GLN A 269 5.73 12.07 -6.98
N LEU A 270 4.51 11.60 -7.25
CA LEU A 270 4.18 11.00 -8.54
C LEU A 270 3.81 12.06 -9.58
N PRO A 271 4.28 11.92 -10.84
CA PRO A 271 3.85 12.80 -11.92
C PRO A 271 2.36 12.61 -12.25
N TRP A 272 1.82 13.49 -13.10
CA TRP A 272 0.42 13.46 -13.55
C TRP A 272 -0.63 13.47 -12.41
N GLN A 273 -0.26 14.03 -11.25
CA GLN A 273 -1.11 14.06 -10.05
C GLN A 273 -1.47 12.68 -9.49
N GLY A 274 -0.72 11.63 -9.87
CA GLY A 274 -0.92 10.28 -9.36
C GLY A 274 -0.70 10.16 -7.84
N TYR A 275 -1.11 9.02 -7.29
CA TYR A 275 -0.87 8.62 -5.90
C TYR A 275 -0.69 7.11 -5.83
N ALA A 276 0.04 6.65 -4.83
CA ALA A 276 0.17 5.23 -4.51
C ALA A 276 -0.93 4.80 -3.54
N LEU A 277 -1.34 3.55 -3.63
CA LEU A 277 -2.26 2.89 -2.69
C LEU A 277 -1.73 1.50 -2.38
N LEU A 278 -2.01 0.98 -1.18
CA LEU A 278 -1.60 -0.36 -0.78
C LEU A 278 -2.81 -1.28 -0.74
N VAL A 279 -2.73 -2.43 -1.41
CA VAL A 279 -3.79 -3.46 -1.46
C VAL A 279 -3.26 -4.76 -0.88
N GLY A 280 -4.09 -5.42 -0.07
CA GLY A 280 -3.86 -6.76 0.46
C GLY A 280 -4.03 -7.83 -0.60
N ARG A 281 -3.62 -9.06 -0.27
CA ARG A 281 -3.65 -10.21 -1.18
C ARG A 281 -5.07 -10.59 -1.62
N ASP A 282 -6.06 -10.28 -0.79
CA ASP A 282 -7.49 -10.51 -0.99
C ASP A 282 -8.19 -9.39 -1.79
N GLY A 283 -7.46 -8.32 -2.15
CA GLY A 283 -8.00 -7.14 -2.84
C GLY A 283 -8.47 -6.03 -1.90
N THR A 284 -8.28 -6.13 -0.59
CA THR A 284 -8.67 -5.10 0.38
C THR A 284 -7.68 -3.94 0.36
N ILE A 285 -8.17 -2.70 0.24
CA ILE A 285 -7.35 -1.48 0.30
C ILE A 285 -6.87 -1.28 1.75
N LEU A 286 -5.59 -1.57 1.97
CA LEU A 286 -4.96 -1.48 3.28
C LEU A 286 -4.65 -0.02 3.65
N ALA A 287 -4.19 0.77 2.68
CA ALA A 287 -3.87 2.17 2.89
C ALA A 287 -4.15 3.01 1.63
N LEU A 288 -4.87 4.11 1.84
CA LEU A 288 -5.33 5.03 0.81
C LEU A 288 -5.00 6.48 1.23
N PRO A 289 -4.28 7.26 0.38
CA PRO A 289 -4.02 8.67 0.69
C PRO A 289 -5.28 9.52 0.45
N PRO A 290 -5.34 10.77 1.00
CA PRO A 290 -6.52 11.63 0.90
C PRO A 290 -7.00 11.94 -0.53
N ARG A 291 -6.14 11.80 -1.54
CA ARG A 291 -6.54 11.88 -2.96
C ARG A 291 -7.34 10.66 -3.38
N GLY A 292 -6.85 9.47 -3.06
CA GLY A 292 -7.54 8.21 -3.31
C GLY A 292 -8.87 8.12 -2.59
N GLU A 293 -8.99 8.65 -1.37
CA GLU A 293 -10.28 8.75 -0.66
C GLU A 293 -11.36 9.43 -1.52
N ARG A 294 -11.01 10.53 -2.20
CA ARG A 294 -11.95 11.25 -3.08
C ARG A 294 -12.29 10.47 -4.34
N ASP A 295 -11.28 9.87 -4.98
CA ASP A 295 -11.46 9.16 -6.24
C ASP A 295 -12.22 7.84 -6.06
N PHE A 296 -12.00 7.16 -4.93
CA PHE A 296 -12.66 5.90 -4.58
C PHE A 296 -13.95 6.12 -3.79
N GLY A 297 -14.28 7.35 -3.38
CA GLY A 297 -15.44 7.64 -2.54
C GLY A 297 -15.38 6.94 -1.18
N LEU A 298 -14.17 6.75 -0.65
CA LEU A 298 -13.91 6.10 0.64
C LEU A 298 -13.35 7.12 1.63
N LYS A 299 -13.51 6.86 2.92
CA LYS A 299 -12.83 7.61 3.98
C LYS A 299 -11.92 6.66 4.72
N GLU A 300 -10.62 6.91 4.72
CA GLU A 300 -9.66 5.99 5.30
C GLU A 300 -9.89 5.82 6.81
N LEU A 301 -9.79 4.57 7.26
CA LEU A 301 -10.04 4.23 8.65
C LEU A 301 -8.78 4.52 9.48
N THR A 302 -8.71 5.75 9.98
CA THR A 302 -7.64 6.23 10.87
C THR A 302 -8.12 6.25 12.33
N ALA A 303 -7.29 6.73 13.27
CA ALA A 303 -7.56 6.72 14.71
C ALA A 303 -8.95 7.24 15.13
N HIS A 304 -9.54 8.19 14.39
CA HIS A 304 -10.87 8.73 14.71
C HIS A 304 -12.05 7.82 14.31
N SER A 305 -11.83 6.81 13.47
CA SER A 305 -12.84 5.80 13.08
C SER A 305 -12.79 4.53 13.95
N TYR A 306 -11.79 4.46 14.84
CA TYR A 306 -11.47 3.31 15.68
C TYR A 306 -12.62 2.94 16.63
N ASP A 307 -13.27 3.93 17.25
CA ASP A 307 -14.32 3.72 18.27
C ASP A 307 -15.62 3.11 17.70
N GLU A 308 -15.87 3.26 16.40
CA GLU A 308 -17.06 2.72 15.73
C GLU A 308 -16.84 1.29 15.22
N ALA A 309 -15.60 0.95 14.82
CA ALA A 309 -15.26 -0.34 14.21
C ALA A 309 -15.25 -1.51 15.20
N ILE A 310 -15.02 -1.28 16.49
CA ILE A 310 -15.01 -2.33 17.54
C ILE A 310 -16.36 -3.08 17.64
N ARG A 311 -17.44 -2.53 17.07
CA ARG A 311 -18.79 -3.14 17.12
C ARG A 311 -19.11 -4.07 15.94
N ALA A 312 -18.26 -4.12 14.91
CA ALA A 312 -18.41 -4.99 13.75
C ALA A 312 -17.09 -5.75 13.52
N ASP A 313 -17.14 -6.85 12.77
CA ASP A 313 -16.01 -7.76 12.54
C ASP A 313 -14.67 -7.02 12.34
N THR A 314 -13.59 -7.57 12.89
CA THR A 314 -12.23 -7.00 13.06
C THR A 314 -11.52 -6.57 11.76
N PHE A 315 -12.18 -6.69 10.61
CA PHE A 315 -11.68 -6.48 9.26
C PHE A 315 -12.30 -5.25 8.59
N LYS A 316 -11.61 -4.70 7.59
CA LYS A 316 -12.14 -3.55 6.84
C LYS A 316 -13.46 -3.93 6.12
N PRO A 317 -14.42 -2.99 6.03
CA PRO A 317 -15.67 -3.23 5.31
C PRO A 317 -15.46 -3.60 3.83
N ASP A 318 -16.43 -4.33 3.26
CA ASP A 318 -16.40 -4.79 1.87
C ASP A 318 -16.21 -3.68 0.83
N ASP A 319 -16.60 -2.44 1.15
CA ASP A 319 -16.38 -1.25 0.31
C ASP A 319 -14.90 -0.93 0.08
N PHE A 320 -14.01 -1.42 0.94
CA PHE A 320 -12.56 -1.32 0.75
C PHE A 320 -12.01 -2.41 -0.15
N ASN A 321 -12.79 -3.42 -0.55
CA ASN A 321 -12.31 -4.51 -1.39
C ASN A 321 -12.56 -4.23 -2.88
N VAL A 322 -11.48 -4.11 -3.65
CA VAL A 322 -11.52 -3.79 -5.09
C VAL A 322 -12.23 -4.86 -5.94
N HIS A 323 -12.34 -6.09 -5.44
CA HIS A 323 -13.04 -7.18 -6.12
C HIS A 323 -14.53 -7.22 -5.80
N LYS A 324 -14.97 -6.60 -4.70
CA LYS A 324 -16.38 -6.54 -4.29
C LYS A 324 -17.10 -5.33 -4.88
N ARG A 325 -16.36 -4.38 -5.46
CA ARG A 325 -16.86 -3.15 -6.05
C ARG A 325 -17.00 -3.22 -7.58
N ALA A 326 -18.23 -3.06 -8.06
CA ALA A 326 -18.53 -3.11 -9.50
C ALA A 326 -17.86 -1.98 -10.29
N ASP A 327 -17.74 -0.79 -9.70
CA ASP A 327 -17.09 0.38 -10.30
C ASP A 327 -15.56 0.21 -10.43
N LEU A 328 -14.95 -0.68 -9.63
CA LEU A 328 -13.52 -0.99 -9.66
C LEU A 328 -13.18 -2.26 -10.45
N ALA A 329 -14.13 -2.86 -11.17
CA ALA A 329 -13.93 -4.15 -11.84
C ALA A 329 -12.76 -4.16 -12.85
N VAL A 330 -12.45 -3.03 -13.48
CA VAL A 330 -11.27 -2.90 -14.36
C VAL A 330 -9.97 -3.01 -13.56
N LEU A 331 -9.87 -2.27 -12.45
CA LEU A 331 -8.72 -2.32 -11.55
C LEU A 331 -8.57 -3.70 -10.91
N GLY A 332 -9.67 -4.29 -10.43
CA GLY A 332 -9.68 -5.63 -9.85
C GLY A 332 -9.21 -6.72 -10.83
N ARG A 333 -9.48 -6.58 -12.13
CA ARG A 333 -8.93 -7.49 -13.16
C ARG A 333 -7.44 -7.26 -13.40
N ALA A 334 -6.99 -6.01 -13.40
CA ALA A 334 -5.58 -5.68 -13.57
C ALA A 334 -4.72 -6.23 -12.41
N LEU A 335 -5.22 -6.14 -11.16
CA LEU A 335 -4.54 -6.65 -9.98
C LEU A 335 -4.39 -8.18 -9.94
N LYS A 336 -5.27 -8.93 -10.62
CA LYS A 336 -5.16 -10.40 -10.74
C LYS A 336 -4.21 -10.85 -11.84
N ALA A 337 -3.86 -9.94 -12.75
CA ALA A 337 -3.04 -10.25 -13.93
C ALA A 337 -1.57 -9.89 -13.76
N GLY A 338 -1.23 -9.10 -12.73
CA GLY A 338 0.15 -8.82 -12.29
C GLY A 338 0.53 -9.73 -11.14
#